data_AF-A0A8K0UV12-F1
#
_entry.id   AF-A0A8K0UV12-F1
#
_cell.length_a   1.000
_cell.length_b   1.000
_cell.length_c   1.000
_cell.angle_alpha   90.00
_cell.angle_beta   90.00
_cell.angle_gamma   90.00
#
_symmetry.space_group_name_H-M   'P 1'
#
loop_
_entity.id
_entity.type
_entity.pdbx_description
1 polymer ?
#
loop_
_entity_poly.entity_id
_entity_poly.type
_entity_poly.pdbx_seq_one_letter_code
_entity_poly.pdbx_strand_id
1 'polypeptide(L)'
;MNSGALISHPCTVCCKPTSLWCSRCQNAWYCTPAHLQGDWSRHRKECIPANTGVQYPLSNSPPPIQQQVISVSAIFFTPEEERSRIITVQCRPQGAASQGICPFPLLQDYFPESVPNTIILTQGLNGEPLRFPLHIWYCPTSLQRGSPVNRAIFRITSGAAAKQWCGPVVVLKFNGSRRQGYSDAGSNDLPALSAYFLAYK
;
A
#
# COMPACT_ATOMS: atom_id res chain seq x y z
N MET A 1 -25.20 28.89 -5.65
CA MET A 1 -23.79 28.80 -5.24
C MET A 1 -23.78 28.20 -3.84
N ASN A 2 -23.54 26.89 -3.72
CA ASN A 2 -23.62 26.20 -2.43
C ASN A 2 -22.20 25.80 -2.00
N SER A 3 -21.64 26.59 -1.08
CA SER A 3 -20.31 26.40 -0.52
C SER A 3 -20.35 25.22 0.46
N GLY A 4 -19.96 24.03 0.00
CA GLY A 4 -19.81 22.86 0.86
C GLY A 4 -18.77 23.13 1.94
N ALA A 5 -19.21 23.27 3.19
CA ALA A 5 -18.31 23.40 4.33
C ALA A 5 -17.47 22.12 4.45
N LEU A 6 -16.18 22.23 4.12
CA LEU A 6 -15.21 21.17 4.34
C LEU A 6 -15.07 20.96 5.85
N ILE A 7 -15.58 19.85 6.36
CA ILE A 7 -15.41 19.45 7.77
C ILE A 7 -13.91 19.24 7.99
N SER A 8 -13.28 20.15 8.73
CA SER A 8 -11.85 20.11 9.06
C SER A 8 -11.64 19.84 10.55
N HIS A 9 -10.73 18.92 10.87
CA HIS A 9 -10.35 18.58 12.25
C HIS A 9 -8.95 19.09 12.57
N PRO A 10 -8.62 19.38 13.84
CA PRO A 10 -7.30 19.83 14.23
C PRO A 10 -6.27 18.70 14.17
N CYS A 11 -5.09 18.98 13.62
CA CYS A 11 -3.97 18.04 13.65
C CYS A 11 -3.51 17.78 15.09
N THR A 12 -3.33 16.53 15.47
CA THR A 12 -2.92 16.10 16.82
C THR A 12 -1.52 16.58 17.22
N VAL A 13 -0.69 17.00 16.27
CA VAL A 13 0.70 17.46 16.52
C VAL A 13 0.83 18.98 16.48
N CYS A 14 0.26 19.63 15.47
CA CYS A 14 0.47 21.07 15.24
C CYS A 14 -0.82 21.91 15.29
N CYS A 15 -1.96 21.30 15.62
CA CYS A 15 -3.28 21.93 15.75
C CYS A 15 -3.82 22.67 14.52
N LYS A 16 -3.15 22.57 13.36
CA LYS A 16 -3.63 23.15 12.10
C LYS A 16 -4.83 22.36 11.59
N PRO A 17 -5.83 23.01 10.96
CA PRO A 17 -6.96 22.33 10.37
C PRO A 17 -6.48 21.37 9.27
N THR A 18 -6.99 20.15 9.29
CA THR A 18 -6.69 19.11 8.32
C THR A 18 -7.94 18.27 8.04
N SER A 19 -8.02 17.76 6.82
CA SER A 19 -8.99 16.74 6.42
C SER A 19 -8.33 15.37 6.30
N LEU A 20 -7.09 15.22 6.75
CA LEU A 20 -6.33 13.96 6.69
C LEU A 20 -6.36 13.28 8.06
N TRP A 21 -6.62 11.97 8.06
CA TRP A 21 -6.75 11.15 9.27
C TRP A 21 -5.97 9.84 9.18
N CYS A 22 -5.75 9.18 10.32
CA CYS A 22 -5.17 7.85 10.36
C CYS A 22 -6.09 6.84 9.68
N SER A 23 -5.63 6.22 8.61
CA SER A 23 -6.42 5.28 7.79
C SER A 23 -6.85 4.00 8.50
N ARG A 24 -6.22 3.66 9.64
CA ARG A 24 -6.49 2.43 10.42
C ARG A 24 -7.66 2.60 11.39
N CYS A 25 -7.68 3.66 12.20
CA CYS A 25 -8.74 3.89 13.19
C CYS A 25 -9.74 4.99 12.79
N GLN A 26 -9.37 5.86 11.84
CA GLN A 26 -10.13 7.05 11.43
C GLN A 26 -10.48 8.01 12.58
N ASN A 27 -9.77 7.90 13.69
CA ASN A 27 -10.07 8.62 14.94
C ASN A 27 -8.89 9.51 15.40
N ALA A 28 -7.96 9.80 14.49
CA ALA A 28 -6.82 10.70 14.74
C ALA A 28 -6.49 11.48 13.46
N TRP A 29 -6.13 12.75 13.57
CA TRP A 29 -5.99 13.68 12.44
C TRP A 29 -4.58 14.27 12.35
N TYR A 30 -4.00 14.26 11.15
CA TYR A 30 -2.62 14.72 10.93
C TYR A 30 -2.53 15.52 9.64
N CYS A 31 -1.95 16.72 9.67
CA CYS A 31 -1.83 17.54 8.46
C CYS A 31 -0.74 17.03 7.50
N THR A 32 0.18 16.19 7.97
CA THR A 32 1.25 15.61 7.16
C THR A 32 1.57 14.17 7.61
N PRO A 33 2.11 13.33 6.71
CA PRO A 33 2.66 12.03 7.09
C PRO A 33 3.78 12.12 8.13
N ALA A 34 4.57 13.20 8.13
CA ALA A 34 5.62 13.42 9.13
C ALA A 34 5.04 13.52 10.55
N HIS A 35 3.88 14.17 10.73
CA HIS A 35 3.21 14.24 12.02
C HIS A 35 2.61 12.91 12.46
N LEU A 36 2.08 12.11 11.53
CA LEU A 36 1.66 10.74 11.84
C LEU A 36 2.84 9.87 12.26
N GLN A 37 3.96 9.94 11.54
CA GLN A 37 5.18 9.19 11.82
C GLN A 37 5.75 9.55 13.19
N GLY A 38 5.80 10.85 13.52
CA GLY A 38 6.28 11.33 14.82
C GLY A 38 5.40 10.88 15.99
N ASP A 39 4.08 10.79 15.78
CA ASP A 39 3.11 10.36 16.81
C ASP A 39 2.88 8.83 16.83
N TRP A 40 3.45 8.08 15.89
CA TRP A 40 3.12 6.67 15.67
C TRP A 40 3.35 5.79 16.91
N SER A 41 4.43 6.02 17.67
CA SER A 41 4.76 5.26 18.87
C SER A 41 3.70 5.34 19.97
N ARG A 42 3.01 6.49 20.08
CA ARG A 42 1.87 6.68 20.98
C ARG A 42 0.60 6.15 20.32
N HIS A 43 0.31 6.66 19.12
CA HIS A 43 -0.92 6.39 18.40
C HIS A 43 -1.18 4.89 18.20
N ARG A 44 -0.16 4.09 17.87
CA ARG A 44 -0.31 2.63 17.64
C ARG A 44 -0.89 1.86 18.82
N LYS A 45 -0.74 2.36 20.06
CA LYS A 45 -1.24 1.71 21.28
C LYS A 45 -2.76 1.82 21.40
N GLU A 46 -3.32 2.87 20.84
CA GLU A 46 -4.75 3.23 20.89
C GLU A 46 -5.41 3.16 19.50
N CYS A 47 -4.64 2.80 18.47
CA CYS A 47 -5.10 2.68 17.11
C CYS A 47 -5.89 1.38 16.94
N ILE A 48 -7.12 1.41 17.45
CA ILE A 48 -8.09 0.33 17.33
C ILE A 48 -8.70 0.38 15.92
N PRO A 49 -8.62 -0.70 15.14
CA PRO A 49 -9.32 -0.79 13.88
C PRO A 49 -10.83 -0.62 14.11
N ALA A 50 -11.50 0.19 13.31
CA ALA A 50 -12.96 0.24 13.32
C ALA A 50 -13.51 -1.15 12.93
N ASN A 51 -13.96 -1.92 13.93
CA ASN A 51 -14.20 -3.36 13.82
C ASN A 51 -15.54 -3.68 13.17
N THR A 52 -15.57 -4.73 12.32
CA THR A 52 -16.78 -5.37 11.77
C THR A 52 -16.67 -6.89 11.96
N GLY A 53 -17.51 -7.45 12.84
CA GLY A 53 -17.66 -8.90 13.06
C GLY A 53 -18.95 -9.20 13.85
N VAL A 54 -19.76 -10.14 13.37
CA VAL A 54 -21.21 -10.30 13.59
C VAL A 54 -21.53 -11.50 14.51
N GLN A 55 -22.50 -11.37 15.43
CA GLN A 55 -23.41 -12.45 15.83
C GLN A 55 -24.81 -11.86 16.14
N TYR A 56 -25.85 -12.36 15.45
CA TYR A 56 -27.27 -12.02 15.69
C TYR A 56 -27.82 -12.79 16.90
N PRO A 57 -28.80 -12.22 17.62
CA PRO A 57 -30.18 -12.66 17.39
C PRO A 57 -31.13 -11.50 17.07
N LEU A 58 -32.17 -11.84 16.32
CA LEU A 58 -33.26 -11.02 15.76
C LEU A 58 -33.48 -9.64 16.42
N SER A 59 -33.21 -8.56 15.68
CA SER A 59 -33.86 -7.26 15.90
C SER A 59 -33.88 -6.43 14.61
N ASN A 60 -35.04 -5.87 14.28
CA ASN A 60 -35.41 -5.13 13.07
C ASN A 60 -34.57 -3.85 12.85
N SER A 61 -33.33 -3.98 12.38
CA SER A 61 -32.49 -2.84 11.96
C SER A 61 -32.04 -3.00 10.50
N PRO A 62 -32.00 -1.91 9.70
CA PRO A 62 -31.64 -1.96 8.29
C PRO A 62 -30.19 -2.49 8.11
N PRO A 63 -29.90 -3.26 7.05
CA PRO A 63 -28.63 -3.97 6.91
C PRO A 63 -27.45 -3.00 6.80
N PRO A 64 -26.31 -3.29 7.45
CA PRO A 64 -25.11 -2.48 7.32
C PRO A 64 -24.55 -2.59 5.89
N ILE A 65 -24.18 -1.46 5.31
CA ILE A 65 -23.61 -1.35 3.97
C ILE A 65 -22.31 -2.16 3.92
N GLN A 66 -22.34 -3.33 3.26
CA GLN A 66 -21.16 -4.16 3.03
C GLN A 66 -20.17 -3.38 2.15
N GLN A 67 -19.00 -3.02 2.70
CA GLN A 67 -17.91 -2.49 1.86
C GLN A 67 -17.42 -3.61 0.93
N GLN A 68 -17.76 -3.52 -0.36
CA GLN A 68 -17.27 -4.43 -1.39
C GLN A 68 -15.75 -4.32 -1.47
N VAL A 69 -15.01 -5.35 -1.07
CA VAL A 69 -13.55 -5.44 -1.28
C VAL A 69 -13.27 -6.27 -2.52
N ILE A 70 -12.27 -5.86 -3.30
CA ILE A 70 -11.80 -6.57 -4.50
C ILE A 70 -10.51 -7.31 -4.14
N SER A 71 -10.37 -8.56 -4.54
CA SER A 71 -9.14 -9.33 -4.33
C SER A 71 -8.31 -9.40 -5.61
N VAL A 72 -7.01 -9.17 -5.50
CA VAL A 72 -6.06 -9.30 -6.62
C VAL A 72 -4.79 -10.02 -6.17
N SER A 73 -4.14 -10.70 -7.10
CA SER A 73 -2.83 -11.33 -6.90
C SER A 73 -1.72 -10.28 -6.94
N ALA A 74 -0.82 -10.32 -5.96
CA ALA A 74 0.36 -9.46 -5.87
C ALA A 74 1.63 -10.32 -5.73
N ILE A 75 2.77 -9.79 -6.17
CA ILE A 75 4.07 -10.43 -5.97
C ILE A 75 4.68 -9.90 -4.68
N PHE A 76 5.03 -10.81 -3.78
CA PHE A 76 5.64 -10.49 -2.50
C PHE A 76 7.09 -10.98 -2.46
N PHE A 77 8.00 -10.05 -2.20
CA PHE A 77 9.40 -10.31 -1.92
C PHE A 77 9.61 -10.12 -0.42
N THR A 78 9.78 -11.22 0.30
CA THR A 78 10.10 -11.19 1.74
C THR A 78 11.61 -11.38 1.95
N PRO A 79 12.24 -10.70 2.91
CA PRO A 79 13.68 -10.83 3.11
C PRO A 79 14.17 -12.21 3.51
N GLU A 80 13.32 -13.01 4.13
CA GLU A 80 13.65 -14.31 4.69
C GLU A 80 13.73 -15.39 3.61
N GLU A 81 13.01 -15.20 2.50
CA GLU A 81 12.90 -16.18 1.43
C GLU A 81 13.72 -15.78 0.20
N GLU A 82 14.22 -16.78 -0.53
CA GLU A 82 15.00 -16.55 -1.74
C GLU A 82 14.15 -16.38 -3.00
N ARG A 83 12.86 -16.71 -2.96
CA ARG A 83 11.96 -16.62 -4.11
C ARG A 83 10.80 -15.71 -3.75
N SER A 84 10.30 -14.98 -4.74
CA SER A 84 9.05 -14.23 -4.58
C SER A 84 7.85 -15.17 -4.48
N ARG A 85 6.83 -14.77 -3.72
CA ARG A 85 5.55 -15.48 -3.61
C ARG A 85 4.43 -14.69 -4.28
N ILE A 86 3.42 -15.39 -4.75
CA ILE A 86 2.14 -14.76 -5.11
C ILE A 86 1.25 -14.77 -3.88
N ILE A 87 0.71 -13.61 -3.52
CA ILE A 87 -0.18 -13.41 -2.38
C ILE A 87 -1.49 -12.77 -2.85
N THR A 88 -2.57 -12.99 -2.11
CA THR A 88 -3.85 -12.32 -2.37
C THR A 88 -3.91 -11.04 -1.54
N VAL A 89 -4.07 -9.90 -2.21
CA VAL A 89 -4.23 -8.59 -1.56
C VAL A 89 -5.67 -8.11 -1.75
N GLN A 90 -6.31 -7.78 -0.63
CA GLN A 90 -7.61 -7.14 -0.64
C GLN A 90 -7.47 -5.64 -0.93
N CYS A 91 -8.34 -5.11 -1.75
CA CYS A 91 -8.36 -3.73 -2.18
C CYS A 91 -9.73 -3.10 -1.86
N ARG A 92 -9.72 -1.98 -1.14
CA ARG A 92 -10.93 -1.22 -0.82
C ARG A 92 -11.22 -0.20 -1.94
N PRO A 93 -12.41 -0.20 -2.56
CA PRO A 93 -12.81 0.84 -3.50
C PRO A 93 -12.73 2.23 -2.88
N GLN A 94 -12.24 3.19 -3.65
CA GLN A 94 -12.21 4.60 -3.27
C GLN A 94 -13.28 5.33 -4.08
N GLY A 95 -14.42 5.63 -3.46
CA GLY A 95 -15.55 6.27 -4.13
C GLY A 95 -16.42 5.33 -4.97
N ALA A 96 -17.32 5.90 -5.76
CA ALA A 96 -18.15 5.14 -6.70
C ALA A 96 -17.30 4.63 -7.86
N ALA A 97 -17.55 3.40 -8.34
CA ALA A 97 -16.80 2.77 -9.43
C ALA A 97 -16.69 3.63 -10.71
N SER A 98 -17.65 4.54 -10.92
CA SER A 98 -17.68 5.50 -12.05
C SER A 98 -16.61 6.60 -11.99
N GLN A 99 -15.96 6.82 -10.84
CA GLN A 99 -14.95 7.87 -10.68
C GLN A 99 -13.56 7.46 -11.20
N GLY A 100 -13.37 6.17 -11.56
CA GLY A 100 -12.11 5.69 -12.13
C GLY A 100 -10.91 5.85 -11.18
N ILE A 101 -11.15 5.85 -9.88
CA ILE A 101 -10.11 5.95 -8.85
C ILE A 101 -9.58 4.54 -8.56
N CYS A 102 -8.25 4.41 -8.52
CA CYS A 102 -7.63 3.14 -8.17
C CYS A 102 -8.04 2.70 -6.76
N PRO A 103 -8.46 1.44 -6.55
CA PRO A 103 -8.78 0.96 -5.22
C PRO A 103 -7.52 0.94 -4.34
N PHE A 104 -7.71 1.07 -3.02
CA PHE A 104 -6.64 1.15 -2.04
C PHE A 104 -6.27 -0.25 -1.54
N PRO A 105 -5.02 -0.72 -1.72
CA PRO A 105 -4.61 -2.05 -1.28
C PRO A 105 -4.40 -2.10 0.25
N LEU A 106 -4.88 -3.16 0.87
CA LEU A 106 -4.73 -3.43 2.30
C LEU A 106 -3.44 -4.20 2.54
N LEU A 107 -2.36 -3.47 2.84
CA LEU A 107 -1.01 -4.02 2.96
C LEU A 107 -0.44 -3.99 4.39
N GLN A 108 -1.28 -3.71 5.39
CA GLN A 108 -0.79 -3.49 6.77
C GLN A 108 -0.03 -4.70 7.32
N ASP A 109 -0.49 -5.91 7.01
CA ASP A 109 0.11 -7.15 7.50
C ASP A 109 1.49 -7.42 6.90
N TYR A 110 1.80 -6.81 5.75
CA TYR A 110 3.11 -6.94 5.09
C TYR A 110 4.10 -5.85 5.50
N PHE A 111 3.62 -4.77 6.12
CA PHE A 111 4.44 -3.63 6.56
C PHE A 111 4.10 -3.24 8.01
N PRO A 112 4.28 -4.14 9.00
CA PRO A 112 3.87 -3.89 10.38
C PRO A 112 4.67 -2.75 11.04
N GLU A 113 5.87 -2.46 10.55
CA GLU A 113 6.82 -1.59 11.22
C GLU A 113 6.84 -0.15 10.69
N SER A 114 6.18 0.13 9.56
CA SER A 114 6.17 1.47 8.95
C SER A 114 5.02 1.64 7.98
N VAL A 115 4.63 2.88 7.70
CA VAL A 115 3.79 3.18 6.55
C VAL A 115 4.61 2.96 5.27
N PRO A 116 4.17 2.08 4.34
CA PRO A 116 4.91 1.83 3.11
C PRO A 116 4.88 3.06 2.20
N ASN A 117 5.96 3.26 1.47
CA ASN A 117 6.05 4.20 0.37
C ASN A 117 5.89 3.44 -0.96
N THR A 118 5.69 4.18 -2.06
CA THR A 118 5.32 3.61 -3.35
C THR A 118 6.18 4.10 -4.51
N ILE A 119 6.36 3.23 -5.51
CA ILE A 119 6.99 3.54 -6.79
C ILE A 119 6.10 2.98 -7.89
N ILE A 120 5.84 3.76 -8.93
CA ILE A 120 5.11 3.30 -10.11
C ILE A 120 6.11 3.03 -11.23
N LEU A 121 6.34 1.75 -11.51
CA LEU A 121 7.14 1.29 -12.62
C LEU A 121 6.29 1.33 -13.90
N THR A 122 6.67 2.22 -14.81
CA THR A 122 5.95 2.46 -16.08
C THR A 122 6.71 1.94 -17.30
N GLN A 123 7.97 1.58 -17.12
CA GLN A 123 8.87 1.11 -18.16
C GLN A 123 9.34 -0.31 -17.84
N GLY A 124 9.44 -1.14 -18.86
CA GLY A 124 9.94 -2.51 -18.78
C GLY A 124 11.40 -2.58 -19.23
N LEU A 125 11.74 -3.70 -19.84
CA LEU A 125 13.05 -3.92 -20.43
C LEU A 125 13.34 -2.88 -21.51
N ASN A 126 14.57 -2.38 -21.56
CA ASN A 126 15.06 -1.40 -22.54
C ASN A 126 14.30 -0.05 -22.56
N GLY A 127 13.54 0.27 -21.52
CA GLY A 127 12.79 1.53 -21.43
C GLY A 127 11.43 1.51 -22.13
N GLU A 128 11.01 0.38 -22.70
CA GLU A 128 9.71 0.25 -23.36
C GLU A 128 8.55 0.45 -22.36
N PRO A 129 7.49 1.18 -22.74
CA PRO A 129 6.37 1.42 -21.84
C PRO A 129 5.62 0.13 -21.50
N LEU A 130 5.38 -0.12 -20.21
CA LEU A 130 4.56 -1.23 -19.76
C LEU A 130 3.09 -0.97 -20.09
N ARG A 131 2.47 -1.92 -20.78
CA ARG A 131 1.01 -1.93 -21.02
C ARG A 131 0.22 -1.91 -19.71
N PHE A 132 0.77 -2.56 -18.68
CA PHE A 132 0.21 -2.67 -17.33
C PHE A 132 1.31 -2.24 -16.34
N PRO A 133 1.36 -0.96 -15.93
CA PRO A 133 2.37 -0.49 -14.99
C PRO A 133 2.32 -1.28 -13.66
N LEU A 134 3.46 -1.35 -12.97
CA LEU A 134 3.57 -2.05 -11.69
C LEU A 134 3.66 -1.05 -10.54
N HIS A 135 2.94 -1.32 -9.46
CA HIS A 135 2.89 -0.51 -8.25
C HIS A 135 3.68 -1.21 -7.15
N ILE A 136 4.90 -0.72 -6.90
CA ILE A 136 5.84 -1.29 -5.93
C ILE A 136 5.64 -0.58 -4.60
N TRP A 137 5.32 -1.35 -3.56
CA TRP A 137 5.18 -0.89 -2.18
C TRP A 137 6.38 -1.39 -1.38
N TYR A 138 7.01 -0.50 -0.61
CA TYR A 138 8.23 -0.81 0.14
C TYR A 138 8.30 0.01 1.44
N CYS A 139 9.09 -0.45 2.40
CA CYS A 139 9.38 0.32 3.62
C CYS A 139 10.52 1.31 3.37
N PRO A 140 10.29 2.64 3.45
CA PRO A 140 11.32 3.64 3.15
C PRO A 140 12.43 3.71 4.22
N THR A 141 12.16 3.23 5.44
CA THR A 141 13.09 3.29 6.58
C THR A 141 13.82 1.97 6.82
N SER A 142 13.60 0.94 6.00
CA SER A 142 14.17 -0.39 6.21
C SER A 142 15.70 -0.40 6.27
N LEU A 143 16.37 0.36 5.41
CA LEU A 143 17.83 0.47 5.47
C LEU A 143 18.31 1.15 6.76
N GLN A 144 17.69 2.28 7.13
CA GLN A 144 18.06 3.05 8.33
C GLN A 144 17.87 2.25 9.62
N ARG A 145 16.90 1.33 9.62
CA ARG A 145 16.58 0.47 10.77
C ARG A 145 17.36 -0.86 10.77
N GLY A 146 18.27 -1.06 9.83
CA GLY A 146 19.04 -2.31 9.74
C GLY A 146 18.20 -3.53 9.39
N SER A 147 17.07 -3.36 8.68
CA SER A 147 16.29 -4.48 8.16
C SER A 147 17.17 -5.36 7.24
N PRO A 148 16.97 -6.68 7.22
CA PRO A 148 17.73 -7.58 6.37
C PRO A 148 17.58 -7.24 4.88
N VAL A 149 18.64 -7.53 4.11
CA VAL A 149 18.62 -7.47 2.65
C VAL A 149 17.58 -8.45 2.14
N ASN A 150 16.77 -8.00 1.18
CA ASN A 150 15.73 -8.79 0.59
C ASN A 150 16.32 -9.90 -0.29
N ARG A 151 16.37 -11.13 0.21
CA ARG A 151 17.02 -12.26 -0.47
C ARG A 151 16.36 -12.61 -1.80
N ALA A 152 15.05 -12.46 -1.91
CA ALA A 152 14.33 -12.68 -3.15
C ALA A 152 14.75 -11.67 -4.24
N ILE A 153 14.84 -10.38 -3.89
CA ILE A 153 15.35 -9.34 -4.81
C ILE A 153 16.82 -9.57 -5.14
N PHE A 154 17.64 -9.90 -4.14
CA PHE A 154 19.05 -10.24 -4.35
C PHE A 154 19.22 -11.40 -5.34
N ARG A 155 18.39 -12.45 -5.23
CA ARG A 155 18.43 -13.59 -6.15
C ARG A 155 18.03 -13.23 -7.58
N ILE A 156 16.91 -12.52 -7.77
CA ILE A 156 16.43 -12.20 -9.14
C ILE A 156 17.32 -11.17 -9.86
N THR A 157 18.18 -10.48 -9.11
CA THR A 157 19.20 -9.56 -9.64
C THR A 157 20.59 -10.19 -9.66
N SER A 158 20.72 -11.46 -9.25
CA SER A 158 22.02 -12.15 -9.09
C SER A 158 23.04 -11.36 -8.28
N GLY A 159 22.58 -10.56 -7.31
CA GLY A 159 23.42 -9.68 -6.49
C GLY A 159 23.99 -8.46 -7.22
N ALA A 160 23.60 -8.19 -8.45
CA ALA A 160 24.12 -7.08 -9.27
C ALA A 160 23.34 -5.77 -9.10
N ALA A 161 22.32 -5.72 -8.23
CA ALA A 161 21.60 -4.48 -7.93
C ALA A 161 22.53 -3.45 -7.29
N ALA A 162 22.60 -2.24 -7.88
CA ALA A 162 23.48 -1.17 -7.39
C ALA A 162 23.16 -0.76 -5.95
N LYS A 163 21.87 -0.82 -5.59
CA LYS A 163 21.37 -0.55 -4.25
C LYS A 163 20.85 -1.84 -3.61
N GLN A 164 21.24 -2.07 -2.37
CA GLN A 164 20.64 -3.12 -1.55
C GLN A 164 19.19 -2.75 -1.19
N TRP A 165 18.26 -3.59 -1.63
CA TRP A 165 16.87 -3.50 -1.21
C TRP A 165 16.71 -4.22 0.12
N CYS A 166 16.41 -3.47 1.18
CA CYS A 166 16.18 -4.03 2.52
C CYS A 166 14.68 -4.05 2.85
N GLY A 167 14.26 -5.06 3.60
CA GLY A 167 12.87 -5.20 4.05
C GLY A 167 11.90 -5.76 2.99
N PRO A 168 10.62 -5.93 3.37
CA PRO A 168 9.59 -6.48 2.48
C PRO A 168 9.28 -5.55 1.31
N VAL A 169 8.91 -6.14 0.17
CA VAL A 169 8.40 -5.43 -1.01
C VAL A 169 7.18 -6.16 -1.55
N VAL A 170 6.08 -5.44 -1.76
CA VAL A 170 4.85 -5.96 -2.37
C VAL A 170 4.62 -5.25 -3.70
N VAL A 171 4.33 -5.99 -4.76
CA VAL A 171 4.09 -5.44 -6.10
C VAL A 171 2.69 -5.79 -6.57
N LEU A 172 1.89 -4.77 -6.83
CA LEU A 172 0.59 -4.90 -7.50
C LEU A 172 0.72 -4.50 -8.97
N LYS A 173 -0.19 -4.98 -9.81
CA LYS A 173 -0.23 -4.67 -11.24
C LYS A 173 -1.46 -3.85 -11.57
N PHE A 174 -1.29 -2.71 -12.22
CA PHE A 174 -2.43 -1.89 -12.65
C PHE A 174 -3.17 -2.54 -13.82
N ASN A 175 -4.50 -2.39 -13.84
CA ASN A 175 -5.36 -2.74 -14.96
C ASN A 175 -5.29 -1.66 -16.06
N GLY A 176 -4.13 -1.56 -16.71
CA GLY A 176 -3.87 -0.70 -17.86
C GLY A 176 -3.15 0.60 -17.49
N SER A 177 -2.77 1.36 -18.52
CA SER A 177 -1.97 2.58 -18.41
C SER A 177 -2.63 3.70 -17.62
N ARG A 178 -3.98 3.70 -17.52
CA ARG A 178 -4.76 4.68 -16.75
C ARG A 178 -4.73 4.45 -15.24
N ARG A 179 -4.25 3.29 -14.77
CA ARG A 179 -4.05 2.98 -13.34
C ARG A 179 -5.31 3.13 -12.49
N GLN A 180 -6.48 2.82 -13.04
CA GLN A 180 -7.79 3.00 -12.38
C GLN A 180 -8.25 1.74 -11.62
N GLY A 181 -7.43 0.69 -11.63
CA GLY A 181 -7.74 -0.60 -11.04
C GLY A 181 -6.49 -1.45 -10.95
N TYR A 182 -6.57 -2.56 -10.23
CA TYR A 182 -5.55 -3.60 -10.25
C TYR A 182 -6.03 -4.83 -11.02
N SER A 183 -5.07 -5.58 -11.52
CA SER A 183 -5.22 -6.91 -12.10
C SER A 183 -4.23 -7.85 -11.42
N ASP A 184 -4.35 -9.15 -11.67
CA ASP A 184 -3.41 -10.12 -11.10
C ASP A 184 -1.97 -9.91 -11.61
N ALA A 185 -1.05 -9.72 -10.67
CA ALA A 185 0.38 -9.77 -10.91
C ALA A 185 0.89 -11.22 -10.82
N GLY A 186 1.90 -11.56 -11.63
CA GLY A 186 2.44 -12.92 -11.70
C GLY A 186 3.90 -12.99 -12.14
N SER A 187 4.41 -14.20 -12.34
CA SER A 187 5.81 -14.45 -12.71
C SER A 187 6.24 -13.74 -14.01
N ASN A 188 5.30 -13.48 -14.92
CA ASN A 188 5.55 -12.74 -16.17
C ASN A 188 5.98 -11.28 -15.93
N ASP A 189 5.71 -10.72 -14.75
CA ASP A 189 6.09 -9.36 -14.40
C ASP A 189 7.51 -9.29 -13.78
N LEU A 190 8.11 -10.44 -13.44
CA LEU A 190 9.45 -10.52 -12.82
C LEU A 190 10.60 -9.97 -13.68
N PRO A 191 10.65 -10.17 -15.02
CA PRO A 191 11.73 -9.60 -15.83
C PRO A 191 11.78 -8.06 -15.76
N ALA A 192 10.62 -7.40 -15.80
CA ALA A 192 10.54 -5.95 -15.66
C ALA A 192 10.98 -5.48 -14.27
N LEU A 193 10.58 -6.21 -13.22
CA LEU A 193 10.99 -5.93 -11.84
C LEU A 193 12.50 -6.13 -11.62
N SER A 194 13.07 -7.21 -12.15
CA SER A 194 14.51 -7.46 -12.09
C SER A 194 15.30 -6.32 -12.75
N ALA A 195 14.91 -5.92 -13.95
CA ALA A 195 15.53 -4.79 -14.65
C ALA A 195 15.41 -3.48 -13.87
N TYR A 196 14.25 -3.22 -13.27
CA TYR A 196 14.06 -2.05 -12.41
C TYR A 196 14.98 -2.09 -11.18
N PHE A 197 15.04 -3.21 -10.46
CA PHE A 197 15.89 -3.33 -9.27
C PHE A 197 17.38 -3.22 -9.60
N LEU A 198 17.81 -3.67 -10.79
CA LEU A 198 19.19 -3.48 -11.28
C LEU A 198 19.51 -2.02 -11.55
N ALA A 199 18.58 -1.27 -12.15
CA ALA A 199 18.79 0.12 -12.55
C ALA A 199 18.57 1.15 -11.42
N TYR A 200 17.84 0.77 -10.37
CA TYR A 200 17.49 1.67 -9.27
C TYR A 200 18.70 2.08 -8.42
N LYS A 201 18.85 3.38 -8.17
CA LYS A 201 19.95 3.99 -7.41
C LYS A 201 19.46 4.59 -6.09
#